data_AF-A0A9J6GKI9-F1
#
_entry.id   AF-A0A9J6GKI9-F1
#
_cell.length_a   1.000
_cell.length_b   1.000
_cell.length_c   1.000
_cell.angle_alpha   90.00
_cell.angle_beta   90.00
_cell.angle_gamma   90.00
#
_symmetry.space_group_name_H-M   'P 1'
#
loop_
_entity.id
_entity.type
_entity.pdbx_description
1 polymer ?
#
loop_
_entity_poly.entity_id
_entity_poly.type
_entity_poly.pdbx_seq_one_letter_code
_entity_poly.pdbx_strand_id
1 'polypeptide(L)'
;MFLMNEHDVDDMALFILKHEGLDVLRSGGFAVAGRKTVEAVLKYVGNVKEAVVAQEVYKWVQRESRSSTESGEGTLLNATLTDDVLSEVRFLCLTAEEFVEGPGTWTVLDPQEKCAILSNIVELDSVPLPAWVNTNTKARDEVLQNPERPKLEDSGKSTLGDVDKGKFSNI
;
A
#
# COMPACT_ATOMS: atom_id res chain seq x y z
N MET A 1 -0.75 -30.44 7.98
CA MET A 1 -1.11 -29.04 8.32
C MET A 1 0.19 -28.27 8.23
N PHE A 2 0.39 -27.54 7.14
CA PHE A 2 1.59 -26.74 6.93
C PHE A 2 1.46 -25.48 7.79
N LEU A 3 2.24 -25.39 8.86
CA LEU A 3 2.42 -24.13 9.57
C LEU A 3 3.45 -23.35 8.75
N MET A 4 2.97 -22.42 7.92
CA MET A 4 3.85 -21.41 7.33
C MET A 4 4.49 -20.63 8.47
N ASN A 5 5.80 -20.40 8.43
CA ASN A 5 6.44 -19.50 9.39
C ASN A 5 5.97 -18.08 9.12
N GLU A 6 5.79 -17.29 10.17
CA GLU A 6 5.32 -15.89 10.11
C GLU A 6 6.19 -15.04 9.17
N HIS A 7 7.50 -15.30 9.15
CA HIS A 7 8.46 -14.62 8.27
C HIS A 7 8.21 -14.89 6.77
N ASP A 8 7.83 -16.12 6.40
CA ASP A 8 7.57 -16.48 5.00
C ASP A 8 6.28 -15.82 4.48
N VAL A 9 5.31 -15.62 5.39
CA VAL A 9 4.06 -14.92 5.09
C VAL A 9 4.31 -13.44 4.89
N ASP A 10 5.11 -12.81 5.75
CA ASP A 10 5.45 -11.39 5.65
C ASP A 10 6.25 -11.08 4.37
N ASP A 11 7.21 -11.93 4.01
CA ASP A 11 7.99 -11.78 2.79
C ASP A 11 7.11 -11.90 1.54
N MET A 12 6.17 -12.85 1.53
CA MET A 12 5.21 -13.01 0.44
C MET A 12 4.23 -11.84 0.37
N ALA A 13 3.75 -11.33 1.51
CA ALA A 13 2.87 -10.18 1.57
C ALA A 13 3.56 -8.92 1.00
N LEU A 14 4.81 -8.67 1.39
CA LEU A 14 5.62 -7.57 0.85
C LEU A 14 5.88 -7.72 -0.65
N PHE A 15 6.12 -8.95 -1.11
CA PHE A 15 6.26 -9.22 -2.55
C PHE A 15 4.98 -8.84 -3.31
N ILE A 16 3.82 -9.31 -2.85
CA ILE A 16 2.52 -9.00 -3.47
C ILE A 16 2.28 -7.49 -3.48
N LEU A 17 2.53 -6.80 -2.36
CA LEU A 17 2.36 -5.34 -2.29
C LEU A 17 3.23 -4.59 -3.32
N LYS A 18 4.49 -5.01 -3.49
CA LYS A 18 5.43 -4.34 -4.40
C LYS A 18 5.17 -4.62 -5.88
N HIS A 19 4.61 -5.78 -6.22
CA HIS A 19 4.52 -6.24 -7.62
C HIS A 19 3.09 -6.30 -8.15
N GLU A 20 2.14 -6.62 -7.30
CA GLU A 20 0.72 -6.78 -7.61
C GLU A 20 -0.10 -5.61 -7.00
N GLY A 21 0.53 -4.45 -6.83
CA GLY A 21 -0.04 -3.32 -6.10
C GLY A 21 -1.38 -2.81 -6.62
N LEU A 22 -1.58 -2.85 -7.94
CA LEU A 22 -2.86 -2.51 -8.57
C LEU A 22 -3.99 -3.45 -8.13
N ASP A 23 -3.72 -4.76 -8.07
CA ASP A 23 -4.71 -5.77 -7.70
C ASP A 23 -5.02 -5.68 -6.20
N VAL A 24 -4.01 -5.37 -5.38
CA VAL A 24 -4.22 -5.11 -3.95
C VAL A 24 -5.14 -3.91 -3.74
N LEU A 25 -4.88 -2.78 -4.39
CA LEU A 25 -5.66 -1.55 -4.22
C LEU A 25 -7.11 -1.71 -4.72
N ARG A 26 -7.33 -2.50 -5.77
CA ARG A 26 -8.67 -2.80 -6.30
C ARG A 26 -9.39 -3.94 -5.57
N SER A 27 -8.71 -4.62 -4.65
CA SER A 27 -9.31 -5.74 -3.93
C SER A 27 -10.43 -5.25 -3.02
N GLY A 28 -11.47 -6.08 -2.86
CA GLY A 28 -12.52 -5.82 -1.88
C GLY A 28 -11.98 -5.76 -0.44
N GLY A 29 -10.83 -6.41 -0.18
CA GLY A 29 -10.14 -6.39 1.11
C GLY A 29 -9.59 -5.00 1.45
N PHE A 30 -8.97 -4.30 0.49
CA PHE A 30 -8.48 -2.94 0.70
C PHE A 30 -9.62 -1.97 1.02
N ALA A 31 -10.74 -2.09 0.30
CA ALA A 31 -11.90 -1.22 0.50
C ALA A 31 -12.53 -1.29 1.91
N VAL A 32 -12.32 -2.41 2.64
CA VAL A 32 -12.83 -2.59 4.02
C VAL A 32 -11.72 -2.70 5.05
N ALA A 33 -10.46 -2.50 4.64
CA ALA A 33 -9.32 -2.59 5.52
C ALA A 33 -9.35 -1.46 6.56
N GLY A 34 -8.91 -1.77 7.78
CA GLY A 34 -8.72 -0.76 8.81
C GLY A 34 -7.54 0.15 8.48
N ARG A 35 -7.51 1.34 9.10
CA ARG A 35 -6.49 2.38 8.81
C ARG A 35 -5.05 1.88 8.77
N LYS A 36 -4.61 1.18 9.83
CA LYS A 36 -3.22 0.70 9.93
C LYS A 36 -2.82 -0.19 8.75
N THR A 37 -3.77 -0.97 8.25
CA THR A 37 -3.55 -1.82 7.08
C THR A 37 -3.46 -0.97 5.82
N VAL A 38 -4.31 0.04 5.64
CA VAL A 38 -4.23 0.98 4.51
C VAL A 38 -2.90 1.73 4.52
N GLU A 39 -2.47 2.29 5.65
CA GLU A 39 -1.17 2.95 5.79
C GLU A 39 -0.02 2.00 5.41
N ALA A 40 -0.03 0.77 5.92
CA ALA A 40 0.98 -0.22 5.58
C ALA A 40 0.97 -0.56 4.08
N VAL A 41 -0.20 -0.71 3.47
CA VAL A 41 -0.34 -0.93 2.03
C VAL A 41 0.26 0.24 1.27
N LEU A 42 -0.14 1.48 1.58
CA LEU A 42 0.35 2.67 0.86
C LEU A 42 1.87 2.87 0.98
N LYS A 43 2.44 2.47 2.12
CA LYS A 43 3.89 2.53 2.34
C LYS A 43 4.67 1.58 1.45
N TYR A 44 4.17 0.36 1.20
CA TYR A 44 4.89 -0.69 0.49
C TYR A 44 4.40 -0.97 -0.92
N VAL A 45 3.23 -0.43 -1.30
CA VAL A 45 2.65 -0.67 -2.62
C VAL A 45 3.55 -0.09 -3.70
N GLY A 46 3.81 -0.91 -4.71
CA GLY A 46 4.63 -0.58 -5.87
C GLY A 46 3.97 -1.03 -7.16
N ASN A 47 4.61 -0.72 -8.29
CA ASN A 47 4.16 -1.05 -9.63
C ASN A 47 2.76 -0.49 -9.95
N VAL A 48 2.46 0.72 -9.47
CA VAL A 48 1.16 1.37 -9.66
C VAL A 48 1.32 2.87 -9.85
N LYS A 49 0.50 3.46 -10.75
CA LYS A 49 0.46 4.90 -10.96
C LYS A 49 -0.17 5.62 -9.77
N GLU A 50 0.40 6.77 -9.41
CA GLU A 50 -0.08 7.58 -8.29
C GLU A 50 -1.52 8.07 -8.47
N ALA A 51 -1.95 8.35 -9.70
CA ALA A 51 -3.35 8.68 -9.99
C ALA A 51 -4.32 7.57 -9.53
N VAL A 52 -3.95 6.29 -9.69
CA VAL A 52 -4.77 5.16 -9.23
C VAL A 52 -4.73 5.04 -7.72
N VAL A 53 -3.55 5.18 -7.10
CA VAL A 53 -3.41 5.19 -5.64
C VAL A 53 -4.31 6.26 -5.04
N ALA A 54 -4.21 7.49 -5.53
CA ALA A 54 -5.00 8.62 -5.09
C ALA A 54 -6.51 8.32 -5.20
N GLN A 55 -6.96 7.76 -6.33
CA GLN A 55 -8.37 7.42 -6.55
C GLN A 55 -8.88 6.35 -5.58
N GLU A 56 -8.15 5.25 -5.38
CA GLU A 56 -8.58 4.17 -4.47
C GLU A 56 -8.54 4.60 -3.01
N VAL A 57 -7.54 5.41 -2.61
CA VAL A 57 -7.49 6.03 -1.28
C VAL A 57 -8.69 6.94 -1.06
N TYR A 58 -9.05 7.78 -2.04
CA TYR A 58 -10.20 8.67 -1.90
C TYR A 58 -11.52 7.89 -1.71
N LYS A 59 -11.71 6.78 -2.43
CA LYS A 59 -12.86 5.89 -2.21
C LYS A 59 -12.88 5.30 -0.80
N TRP A 60 -11.72 4.89 -0.29
CA TRP A 60 -11.59 4.39 1.08
C TRP A 60 -11.94 5.48 2.09
N VAL A 61 -11.40 6.70 1.95
CA VAL A 61 -11.70 7.86 2.80
C VAL A 61 -13.20 8.19 2.80
N GLN A 62 -13.84 8.19 1.63
CA GLN A 62 -15.29 8.43 1.53
C GLN A 62 -16.10 7.38 2.29
N ARG A 63 -15.69 6.11 2.23
CA ARG A 63 -16.35 5.03 2.97
C ARG A 63 -16.15 5.18 4.47
N GLU A 64 -14.92 5.40 4.91
CA GLU A 64 -14.58 5.53 6.33
C GLU A 64 -15.34 6.70 6.95
N SER A 65 -15.40 7.84 6.24
CA SER A 65 -16.15 9.03 6.67
C SER A 65 -17.64 8.76 6.88
N ARG A 66 -18.26 7.91 6.04
CA ARG A 66 -19.66 7.48 6.20
C ARG A 66 -19.83 6.57 7.41
N SER A 67 -18.95 5.58 7.57
CA SER A 67 -18.98 4.63 8.68
C SER A 67 -18.87 5.33 10.05
N SER A 68 -17.98 6.31 10.17
CA SER A 68 -17.79 7.05 11.43
C SER A 68 -18.99 7.96 11.76
N THR A 69 -19.63 8.54 10.73
CA THR A 69 -20.84 9.36 10.92
C THR A 69 -22.00 8.53 11.48
N GLU A 70 -22.11 7.26 11.08
CA GLU A 70 -23.10 6.32 11.61
C GLU A 70 -22.79 5.86 13.05
N SER A 71 -21.51 5.83 13.44
CA SER A 71 -21.05 5.42 14.77
C SER A 71 -21.08 6.54 15.82
N GLY A 72 -21.38 7.79 15.44
CA GLY A 72 -21.46 8.93 16.37
C GLY A 72 -20.12 9.43 16.92
N GLU A 73 -19.00 8.85 16.47
CA GLU A 73 -17.64 9.34 16.76
C GLU A 73 -17.31 10.50 15.80
N GLY A 74 -17.11 11.69 16.39
CA GLY A 74 -17.25 12.98 15.72
C GLY A 74 -16.32 13.32 14.55
N THR A 75 -16.71 14.38 13.85
CA THR A 75 -16.08 14.99 12.66
C THR A 75 -14.59 15.33 12.78
N LEU A 76 -14.11 15.67 13.98
CA LEU A 76 -12.70 16.04 14.20
C LEU A 76 -11.75 14.84 14.14
N LEU A 77 -12.20 13.66 14.59
CA LEU A 77 -11.42 12.45 14.41
C LEU A 77 -11.28 12.19 12.91
N ASN A 78 -12.38 12.18 12.15
CA ASN A 78 -12.32 11.91 10.72
C ASN A 78 -11.36 12.84 9.93
N ALA A 79 -11.23 14.11 10.32
CA ALA A 79 -10.29 15.03 9.69
C ALA A 79 -8.82 14.60 9.88
N THR A 80 -8.35 14.46 11.13
CA THR A 80 -6.97 14.02 11.41
C THR A 80 -6.65 12.67 10.79
N LEU A 81 -7.62 11.75 10.82
CA LEU A 81 -7.46 10.40 10.29
C LEU A 81 -7.40 10.35 8.77
N THR A 82 -7.98 11.35 8.12
CA THR A 82 -7.94 11.50 6.67
C THR A 82 -6.61 12.14 6.26
N ASP A 83 -6.13 13.13 7.00
CA ASP A 83 -4.85 13.79 6.76
C ASP A 83 -3.68 12.79 6.81
N ASP A 84 -3.66 11.90 7.81
CA ASP A 84 -2.63 10.86 7.96
C ASP A 84 -2.57 9.94 6.74
N VAL A 85 -3.72 9.48 6.24
CA VAL A 85 -3.77 8.57 5.08
C VAL A 85 -3.49 9.32 3.77
N LEU A 86 -3.97 10.56 3.63
CA LEU A 86 -3.68 11.39 2.46
C LEU A 86 -2.21 11.79 2.40
N SER A 87 -1.51 11.89 3.54
CA SER A 87 -0.07 12.13 3.59
C SER A 87 0.77 11.02 2.94
N GLU A 88 0.21 9.83 2.75
CA GLU A 88 0.87 8.73 2.04
C GLU A 88 0.67 8.80 0.52
N VAL A 89 -0.24 9.65 0.04
CA VAL A 89 -0.47 9.88 -1.40
C VAL A 89 0.55 10.89 -1.92
N ARG A 90 1.26 10.53 -3.01
CA ARG A 90 2.33 11.37 -3.57
C ARG A 90 1.73 12.31 -4.60
N PHE A 91 1.03 13.34 -4.13
CA PHE A 91 0.31 14.25 -5.03
C PHE A 91 1.20 14.94 -6.07
N LEU A 92 2.47 15.20 -5.72
CA LEU A 92 3.45 15.83 -6.60
C LEU A 92 3.90 14.95 -7.77
N CYS A 93 3.57 13.65 -7.75
CA CYS A 93 3.83 12.72 -8.84
C CYS A 93 2.70 12.66 -9.86
N LEU A 94 1.56 13.33 -9.62
CA LEU A 94 0.49 13.45 -10.61
C LEU A 94 0.86 14.52 -11.63
N THR A 95 0.33 14.37 -12.83
CA THR A 95 0.26 15.49 -13.78
C THR A 95 -0.77 16.52 -13.33
N ALA A 96 -0.66 17.76 -13.82
CA ALA A 96 -1.64 18.80 -13.53
C ALA A 96 -3.06 18.40 -14.00
N GLU A 97 -3.17 17.69 -15.12
CA GLU A 97 -4.44 17.18 -15.64
C GLU A 97 -5.05 16.13 -14.71
N GLU A 98 -4.29 15.10 -14.34
CA GLU A 98 -4.74 14.07 -13.40
C GLU A 98 -5.14 14.68 -12.04
N PHE A 99 -4.41 15.71 -11.59
CA PHE A 99 -4.77 16.42 -10.37
C PHE A 99 -6.10 17.15 -10.50
N VAL A 100 -6.30 17.94 -11.56
CA VAL A 100 -7.52 18.74 -11.76
C VAL A 100 -8.75 17.85 -11.96
N GLU A 101 -8.63 16.74 -12.68
CA GLU A 101 -9.72 15.78 -12.89
C GLU A 101 -10.03 14.93 -11.65
N GLY A 102 -9.01 14.68 -10.81
CA GLY A 102 -9.14 13.88 -9.59
C GLY A 102 -9.09 14.76 -8.33
N PRO A 103 -7.96 14.78 -7.58
CA PRO A 103 -7.82 15.48 -6.29
C PRO A 103 -8.36 16.92 -6.23
N GLY A 104 -8.21 17.69 -7.29
CA GLY A 104 -8.71 19.07 -7.40
C GLY A 104 -10.23 19.19 -7.25
N THR A 105 -10.99 18.14 -7.57
CA THR A 105 -12.45 18.11 -7.40
C THR A 105 -12.90 17.64 -6.03
N TRP A 106 -12.03 17.03 -5.23
CA TRP A 106 -12.42 16.38 -3.98
C TRP A 106 -12.75 17.41 -2.89
N THR A 107 -13.80 17.15 -2.11
CA THR A 107 -14.21 18.03 -1.00
C THR A 107 -13.32 17.92 0.23
N VAL A 108 -12.40 16.95 0.26
CA VAL A 108 -11.52 16.66 1.39
C VAL A 108 -10.33 17.62 1.47
N LEU A 109 -9.95 18.23 0.35
CA LEU A 109 -8.87 19.21 0.28
C LEU A 109 -9.45 20.62 0.32
N ASP A 110 -8.85 21.50 1.12
CA ASP A 110 -9.22 22.91 1.12
C ASP A 110 -8.80 23.58 -0.20
N PRO A 111 -9.53 24.59 -0.71
CA PRO A 111 -9.13 25.31 -1.92
C PRO A 111 -7.70 25.86 -1.88
N GLN A 112 -7.19 26.29 -0.73
CA GLN A 112 -5.82 26.77 -0.57
C GLN A 112 -4.81 25.63 -0.74
N GLU A 113 -5.10 24.46 -0.17
CA GLU A 113 -4.27 23.26 -0.30
C GLU A 113 -4.23 22.77 -1.75
N LYS A 114 -5.38 22.75 -2.43
CA LYS A 114 -5.46 22.38 -3.85
C LYS A 114 -4.61 23.29 -4.72
N CYS A 115 -4.69 24.60 -4.49
CA CYS A 115 -3.88 25.58 -5.21
C CYS A 115 -2.39 25.40 -4.93
N ALA A 116 -2.00 25.18 -3.66
CA ALA A 116 -0.61 24.96 -3.29
C ALA A 116 -0.04 23.69 -3.94
N ILE A 117 -0.77 22.58 -3.87
CA ILE A 117 -0.36 21.30 -4.47
C ILE A 117 -0.26 21.43 -5.99
N LEU A 118 -1.28 21.98 -6.65
CA LEU A 118 -1.25 22.16 -8.11
C LEU A 118 -0.10 23.07 -8.57
N SER A 119 0.17 24.15 -7.82
CA SER A 119 1.30 25.04 -8.13
C SER A 119 2.62 24.28 -8.06
N ASN A 120 2.80 23.40 -7.06
CA ASN A 120 4.00 22.58 -6.89
C ASN A 120 4.11 21.40 -7.86
N ILE A 121 2.98 20.94 -8.42
CA ILE A 121 2.99 19.98 -9.54
C ILE A 121 3.53 20.65 -10.81
N VAL A 122 3.16 21.91 -11.06
CA VAL A 122 3.57 22.67 -12.25
C VAL A 122 5.00 23.18 -12.11
N GLU A 123 5.32 23.78 -10.97
CA GLU A 123 6.63 24.35 -10.64
C GLU A 123 6.95 24.01 -9.18
N LEU A 124 7.90 23.10 -8.98
CA LEU A 124 8.28 22.60 -7.67
C LEU A 124 8.81 23.73 -6.78
N ASP A 125 8.43 23.73 -5.50
CA ASP A 125 8.79 24.74 -4.49
C ASP A 125 8.29 26.17 -4.78
N SER A 126 7.33 26.33 -5.70
CA SER A 126 6.76 27.64 -6.04
C SER A 126 5.92 28.28 -4.93
N VAL A 127 5.21 27.46 -4.14
CA VAL A 127 4.32 27.88 -3.05
C VAL A 127 4.57 26.98 -1.84
N PRO A 128 4.52 27.48 -0.59
CA PRO A 128 4.61 26.62 0.58
C PRO A 128 3.54 25.50 0.55
N LEU A 129 3.99 24.24 0.63
CA LEU A 129 3.11 23.08 0.71
C LEU A 129 2.50 22.94 2.10
N PRO A 130 1.26 22.42 2.22
CA PRO A 130 0.70 22.01 3.49
C PRO A 130 1.60 20.98 4.18
N ALA A 131 1.70 21.04 5.51
CA ALA A 131 2.65 20.23 6.28
C ALA A 131 2.42 18.71 6.18
N TRP A 132 1.20 18.29 5.86
CA TRP A 132 0.82 16.89 5.71
C TRP A 132 1.11 16.34 4.31
N VAL A 133 1.40 17.18 3.30
CA VAL A 133 1.59 16.72 1.92
C VAL A 133 2.90 15.95 1.79
N ASN A 134 2.82 14.80 1.13
CA ASN A 134 4.01 14.02 0.80
C ASN A 134 4.91 14.77 -0.19
N THR A 135 6.16 15.01 0.22
CA THR A 135 7.18 15.66 -0.63
C THR A 135 7.97 14.68 -1.49
N ASN A 136 7.68 13.38 -1.41
CA ASN A 136 8.32 12.38 -2.25
C ASN A 136 7.82 12.48 -3.70
N THR A 137 8.71 12.92 -4.59
CA THR A 137 8.46 13.07 -6.03
C THR A 137 8.80 11.82 -6.84
N LYS A 138 9.11 10.69 -6.19
CA LYS A 138 9.31 9.41 -6.87
C LYS A 138 8.00 8.67 -6.98
N ALA A 139 7.55 8.38 -8.19
CA ALA A 139 6.36 7.59 -8.44
C ALA A 139 6.56 6.11 -8.02
N ARG A 140 5.46 5.41 -7.74
CA ARG A 140 5.45 3.98 -7.39
C ARG A 140 5.49 3.06 -8.61
N ASP A 141 5.53 3.59 -9.83
CA ASP A 141 5.43 2.83 -11.08
C ASP A 141 6.79 2.36 -11.63
N GLU A 142 7.86 2.44 -10.84
CA GLU A 142 9.16 1.89 -11.22
C GLU A 142 9.07 0.37 -11.40
N VAL A 143 9.11 -0.07 -12.66
CA VAL A 143 9.11 -1.48 -13.06
C VAL A 143 10.41 -2.12 -12.60
N LEU A 144 10.37 -2.87 -11.49
CA LEU A 144 11.42 -3.81 -11.15
C LEU A 144 11.40 -4.93 -12.21
N GLN A 145 12.44 -4.98 -13.05
CA GLN A 145 12.59 -6.03 -14.05
C GLN A 145 12.69 -7.40 -13.37
N ASN A 146 11.66 -8.21 -13.60
CA ASN A 146 11.57 -9.64 -13.30
C ASN A 146 12.02 -10.07 -11.88
N PRO A 147 11.23 -9.79 -10.84
CA PRO A 147 11.50 -10.29 -9.51
C PRO A 147 11.06 -11.76 -9.42
N GLU A 148 12.00 -12.67 -9.17
CA GLU A 148 11.65 -14.06 -8.86
C GLU A 148 10.76 -14.06 -7.61
N ARG A 149 9.57 -14.66 -7.72
CA ARG A 149 8.69 -14.86 -6.57
C ARG A 149 9.46 -15.64 -5.48
N PRO A 150 9.41 -15.21 -4.20
CA PRO A 150 10.05 -15.94 -3.12
C PRO A 150 9.67 -17.41 -3.22
N LYS A 151 10.68 -18.28 -3.35
CA LYS A 151 10.47 -19.73 -3.35
C LYS A 151 10.09 -20.09 -1.93
N LEU A 152 8.87 -20.57 -1.74
CA LEU A 152 8.47 -21.21 -0.51
C LEU A 152 9.41 -22.40 -0.32
N GLU A 153 10.34 -22.31 0.63
CA GLU A 153 11.19 -23.45 0.96
C GLU A 153 10.26 -24.54 1.53
N ASP A 154 10.04 -25.59 0.73
CA ASP A 154 9.42 -26.80 1.22
C ASP A 154 10.39 -27.39 2.25
N SER A 155 10.06 -27.24 3.54
CA SER A 155 10.80 -27.85 4.63
C SER A 155 10.57 -29.37 4.59
N GLY A 156 11.15 -30.02 3.60
CA GLY A 156 11.07 -31.44 3.33
C GLY A 156 12.46 -32.03 3.13
N LYS A 157 13.18 -32.29 4.23
CA LYS A 157 14.25 -33.32 4.25
C LYS A 157 14.23 -34.14 5.55
N SER A 158 13.48 -35.24 5.48
CA SER A 158 13.89 -36.62 5.80
C SER A 158 15.06 -36.84 6.78
N THR A 159 14.77 -37.59 7.85
CA THR A 159 15.66 -38.67 8.31
C THR A 159 14.90 -40.00 8.30
N LEU A 160 14.76 -40.61 7.12
CA LEU A 160 14.56 -42.04 7.02
C LEU A 160 15.88 -42.70 7.47
N GLY A 161 15.89 -43.26 8.68
CA GLY A 161 17.05 -43.95 9.21
C GLY A 161 17.38 -45.19 8.37
N ASP A 162 18.56 -45.19 7.76
CA ASP A 162 19.24 -46.40 7.31
C ASP A 162 19.45 -47.32 8.52
N VAL A 163 18.63 -48.38 8.65
CA VAL A 163 18.97 -49.51 9.51
C VAL A 163 19.83 -50.47 8.70
N ASP A 164 21.12 -50.32 8.98
CA ASP A 164 22.23 -51.20 8.71
C ASP A 164 21.85 -52.69 8.82
N LYS A 165 21.83 -53.41 7.69
CA LYS A 165 21.73 -54.88 7.67
C LYS A 165 23.12 -55.46 7.94
N GLY A 166 23.46 -55.48 9.22
CA GLY A 166 24.61 -56.18 9.78
C GLY A 166 24.57 -57.68 9.47
N LYS A 167 25.41 -58.07 8.52
CA LYS A 167 26.13 -59.34 8.35
C LYS A 167 26.19 -60.20 9.64
N PHE A 168 25.50 -61.34 9.66
CA PHE A 168 25.91 -62.49 10.49
C PHE A 168 26.33 -63.63 9.57
N SER A 169 27.61 -63.98 9.67
CA SER A 169 28.27 -65.08 8.99
C SER A 169 28.15 -66.34 9.84
N ASN A 170 28.04 -67.49 9.16
CA ASN A 170 28.19 -68.85 9.68
C ASN A 170 29.36 -68.99 10.67
N ILE A 171 29.14 -69.72 11.77
CA ILE A 171 29.77 -71.02 12.16
C ILE A 171 28.96 -71.60 13.33
#